data_AF-A0A174B6V5-F1
#
_entry.id   AF-A0A174B6V5-F1
#
_cell.length_a   1.000
_cell.length_b   1.000
_cell.length_c   1.000
_cell.angle_alpha   90.00
_cell.angle_beta   90.00
_cell.angle_gamma   90.00
#
_symmetry.space_group_name_H-M   'P 1'
#
loop_
_entity.id
_entity.type
_entity.pdbx_description
1 polymer ?
#
loop_
_entity_poly.entity_id
_entity_poly.type
_entity_poly.pdbx_seq_one_letter_code
_entity_poly.pdbx_strand_id
1 'polypeptide(L)' 'MPVENTLDYAHALRARQVPFELHLFQDGPHAMGLADRESARDGAHYNAHAAAWHPLCIDWLKGRG' A
#
# COMPACT_ATOMS: atom_id res chain seq x y z
N MET A 1 -11.56 -5.98 3.74
CA MET A 1 -10.48 -6.70 4.44
C MET A 1 -10.06 -5.86 5.64
N PRO A 2 -9.89 -6.44 6.84
CA PRO A 2 -9.45 -5.71 8.03
C PRO A 2 -7.99 -5.25 7.88
N VAL A 3 -7.62 -4.12 8.53
CA VAL A 3 -6.26 -3.55 8.49
C VAL A 3 -5.27 -4.39 9.31
N GLU A 4 -5.79 -5.14 10.28
CA GLU A 4 -5.08 -6.01 11.21
C GLU A 4 -4.22 -7.05 10.48
N ASN A 5 -4.69 -7.58 9.35
CA ASN A 5 -3.92 -8.52 8.53
C ASN A 5 -2.55 -7.95 8.13
N THR A 6 -2.50 -6.67 7.78
CA THR A 6 -1.26 -5.98 7.39
C THR A 6 -0.41 -5.66 8.61
N LEU A 7 -1.04 -5.21 9.70
CA LEU A 7 -0.34 -4.88 10.95
C LEU A 7 0.33 -6.10 11.56
N ASP A 8 -0.36 -7.24 11.64
CA ASP A 8 0.17 -8.50 12.17
C ASP A 8 1.35 -9.00 11.33
N TYR A 9 1.26 -8.87 10.01
CA TYR A 9 2.36 -9.23 9.11
C TYR A 9 3.58 -8.31 9.32
N ALA A 10 3.37 -7.00 9.39
CA ALA A 10 4.45 -6.03 9.66
C ALA A 10 5.11 -6.27 11.03
N HIS A 11 4.31 -6.60 12.05
CA HIS A 11 4.82 -7.00 13.37
C HIS A 11 5.71 -8.25 13.29
N ALA A 12 5.28 -9.27 12.55
CA ALA A 12 6.05 -10.50 12.37
C ALA A 12 7.38 -10.28 11.61
N LEU A 13 7.38 -9.43 10.58
CA LEU A 13 8.58 -9.04 9.83
C LEU A 13 9.58 -8.30 10.74
N ARG A 14 9.08 -7.31 11.50
CA ARG A 14 9.90 -6.55 12.47
C ARG A 14 10.53 -7.48 13.51
N ALA A 15 9.76 -8.40 14.08
CA ALA A 15 10.25 -9.33 15.10
C ALA A 15 11.38 -10.24 14.59
N ARG A 16 11.44 -10.49 13.28
CA ARG A 16 12.49 -11.29 12.61
C ARG A 16 13.57 -10.44 11.94
N GLN A 17 13.57 -9.12 12.18
CA GLN A 17 14.52 -8.18 11.59
C GLN A 17 14.55 -8.22 10.06
N VAL A 18 13.45 -8.58 9.42
CA VAL A 18 13.32 -8.53 7.96
C VAL A 18 13.09 -7.07 7.55
N PRO A 19 13.92 -6.46 6.68
CA PRO A 19 13.73 -5.07 6.29
C PRO A 19 12.45 -4.91 5.44
N PHE A 20 11.55 -4.01 5.83
CA PHE A 20 10.31 -3.73 5.12
C PHE A 20 9.95 -2.23 5.16
N GLU A 21 9.02 -1.84 4.30
CA GLU A 21 8.37 -0.53 4.31
C GLU A 21 6.85 -0.75 4.34
N LEU A 22 6.11 0.09 5.07
CA LEU A 22 4.67 -0.02 5.25
C LEU A 22 4.01 1.35 5.10
N HIS A 23 3.00 1.44 4.24
CA HIS A 23 2.15 2.61 4.07
C HIS A 23 0.70 2.23 4.37
N LEU A 24 0.06 2.95 5.28
CA LEU A 24 -1.37 2.81 5.59
C LEU A 24 -2.07 4.13 5.23
N PHE A 25 -2.99 4.07 4.28
CA PHE A 25 -3.79 5.21 3.85
C PHE A 25 -5.10 5.25 4.63
N GLN A 26 -5.63 6.45 4.85
CA GLN A 26 -6.79 6.68 5.73
C GLN A 26 -8.07 6.00 5.23
N ASP A 27 -8.28 5.95 3.92
CA ASP A 27 -9.54 5.53 3.31
C ASP A 27 -9.37 4.87 1.93
N GLY A 28 -10.47 4.27 1.46
CA GLY A 28 -10.57 3.57 0.20
C GLY A 28 -11.11 2.14 0.36
N PRO A 29 -11.87 1.62 -0.62
CA PRO A 29 -12.33 0.24 -0.60
C PRO A 29 -11.16 -0.73 -0.81
N HIS A 30 -11.42 -2.01 -0.61
CA HIS A 30 -10.47 -3.04 -1.05
C HIS A 30 -10.36 -3.05 -2.59
N ALA A 31 -9.25 -3.57 -3.12
CA ALA A 31 -9.03 -3.76 -4.55
C ALA A 31 -9.05 -2.48 -5.42
N MET A 32 -8.42 -1.40 -4.95
CA MET A 32 -8.30 -0.14 -5.71
C MET A 32 -7.33 -0.19 -6.90
N GLY A 33 -6.53 -1.24 -7.08
CA GLY A 33 -5.51 -1.28 -8.13
C GLY A 33 -4.43 -0.22 -7.92
N LEU A 34 -4.21 0.66 -8.91
CA LEU A 34 -3.32 1.81 -8.81
C LEU A 34 -3.98 3.00 -8.08
N ALA A 35 -5.27 2.91 -7.74
CA ALA A 35 -6.09 3.97 -7.14
C ALA A 35 -6.17 5.25 -7.98
N ASP A 36 -5.81 5.16 -9.27
CA ASP A 36 -5.90 6.22 -10.26
C ASP A 36 -7.12 6.04 -11.17
N ARG A 37 -7.29 6.93 -12.15
CA ARG A 37 -8.43 6.90 -13.06
C ARG A 37 -8.41 5.69 -14.01
N GLU A 38 -7.24 5.12 -14.29
CA GLU A 38 -7.07 3.99 -15.20
C GLU A 38 -7.52 2.67 -14.56
N SER A 39 -7.32 2.54 -13.24
CA SER A 39 -7.65 1.32 -12.48
C SER A 39 -8.93 1.40 -11.65
N ALA A 40 -9.44 2.61 -11.39
CA ALA A 40 -10.65 2.79 -10.61
C ALA A 40 -11.90 2.28 -11.35
N ARG A 41 -12.57 1.29 -10.76
CA ARG A 41 -13.86 0.78 -11.25
C ARG A 41 -14.98 1.82 -11.16
N ASP A 42 -14.96 2.63 -10.10
CA ASP A 42 -15.93 3.66 -9.79
C ASP A 42 -15.27 4.76 -8.93
N GLY A 43 -16.03 5.82 -8.61
CA GLY A 43 -15.50 6.97 -7.85
C GLY A 43 -14.95 6.62 -6.47
N ALA A 44 -15.37 5.50 -5.85
CA ALA A 44 -14.84 5.08 -4.56
C ALA A 44 -13.45 4.43 -4.69
N HIS A 45 -13.10 3.89 -5.85
CA HIS A 45 -11.79 3.25 -6.10
C HIS A 45 -10.74 4.24 -6.61
N TYR A 46 -11.13 5.50 -6.86
CA TYR A 46 -10.20 6.58 -7.16
C TYR A 46 -9.79 7.27 -5.85
N ASN A 47 -8.50 7.24 -5.54
CA ASN A 47 -7.93 7.96 -4.41
C ASN A 47 -6.55 8.49 -4.77
N ALA A 48 -6.49 9.78 -5.11
CA ALA A 48 -5.25 10.43 -5.54
C ALA A 48 -4.14 10.39 -4.48
N HIS A 49 -4.49 10.34 -3.19
CA HIS A 49 -3.51 10.21 -2.11
C HIS A 49 -2.99 8.78 -2.02
N ALA A 50 -3.88 7.78 -2.03
CA ALA A 50 -3.48 6.38 -2.00
C ALA A 50 -2.67 5.96 -3.22
N ALA A 51 -2.92 6.55 -4.40
CA ALA A 51 -2.16 6.30 -5.63
C ALA A 51 -0.65 6.57 -5.49
N ALA A 52 -0.22 7.32 -4.46
CA ALA A 52 1.19 7.49 -4.13
C ALA A 52 1.92 6.18 -3.77
N TRP A 53 1.20 5.10 -3.45
CA TRP A 53 1.82 3.80 -3.14
C TRP A 53 2.71 3.27 -4.26
N HIS A 54 2.33 3.50 -5.52
CA HIS A 54 3.06 2.98 -6.68
C HIS A 54 4.45 3.62 -6.84
N PRO A 55 4.61 4.97 -6.89
CA PRO A 55 5.94 5.57 -6.90
C PRO A 55 6.76 5.26 -5.64
N LEU A 56 6.14 5.20 -4.44
CA LEU A 56 6.83 4.80 -3.21
C LEU A 56 7.42 3.37 -3.33
N CYS A 57 6.66 2.43 -3.88
CA CYS A 57 7.12 1.07 -4.15
C CYS A 57 8.31 1.04 -5.14
N ILE A 58 8.24 1.84 -6.22
CA ILE A 58 9.35 1.96 -7.18
C ILE A 58 10.60 2.49 -6.50
N ASP A 59 10.48 3.54 -5.67
CA ASP A 59 11.60 4.15 -4.98
C ASP A 59 12.22 3.17 -3.96
N TRP A 60 11.40 2.42 -3.24
CA TRP A 60 11.86 1.36 -2.34
C TRP A 60 12.62 0.25 -3.08
N LEU A 61 12.14 -0.17 -4.26
CA LEU A 61 12.82 -1.18 -5.09
C LEU A 61 14.16 -0.67 -5.61
N LYS A 62 14.24 0.62 -6.02
CA LYS A 62 15.49 1.25 -6.48
C LYS A 62 16.50 1.44 -5.35
N GLY A 63 16.04 1.80 -4.16
CA GLY A 63 16.87 1.99 -2.96
C GLY A 63 17.42 0.68 -2.37
N ARG A 64 17.02 -0.47 -2.91
CA ARG A 64 17.56 -1.81 -2.59
C ARG A 64 18.65 -2.30 -3.55
N GLY A 65 19.20 -1.40 -4.36
CA GLY A 65 20.42 -1.60 -5.15
C GLY A 65 21.70 -1.33 -4.38
#